data_AF-A0A6J2JD60-F1
#
_entry.id   AF-A0A6J2JD60-F1
#
_cell.length_a   1.000
_cell.length_b   1.000
_cell.length_c   1.000
_cell.angle_alpha   90.00
_cell.angle_beta   90.00
_cell.angle_gamma   90.00
#
_symmetry.space_group_name_H-M   'P 1'
#
loop_
_entity.id
_entity.type
_entity.pdbx_description
1 polymer ?
#
loop_
_entity_poly.entity_id
_entity_poly.type
_entity_poly.pdbx_seq_one_letter_code
_entity_poly.pdbx_strand_id
1 'polypeptide(L)'
;MSVSVRSVLVEGPQRSKGPFTYASAPRALYNNTKLKRNPSCGSITTNQNQNTNLMHDKRVVRGSTYASHPQAAGDGVESAAARAARTRRRALAKRAAAARLRPGTPPPAPGRRHHPIQTEYYLEELFDKGVEMEVGVQTDLFLDRPATPIYVPAKTGADASTQIYPGELFDFDLEVQPILEVLIGKTTEQALAEVAQEEELATLREQQRRYCELRDAERAERQRLAAQHLRLHEEKERRVTEAEAAQIAAIEARERTAAAVLVQGYIAELLPSVLAGLRDQGYLVERIERGVDEEFMPWLVKEVSLEIESIITSRDVITEIVRDVVEARGELYRNVAEREENEQGRNEPEDSITPPSAVSEEGEEEHLEE
;
A
#
# COMPACT_ATOMS: atom_id res chain seq x y z
N MET A 1 -61.75 44.52 12.84
CA MET A 1 -61.37 43.85 11.57
C MET A 1 -61.14 42.38 11.91
N SER A 2 -62.19 41.56 11.94
CA SER A 2 -62.74 40.82 10.79
C SER A 2 -61.71 39.87 10.16
N VAL A 3 -61.69 38.63 10.64
CA VAL A 3 -61.40 37.49 9.76
C VAL A 3 -62.48 36.45 9.99
N SER A 4 -63.40 36.45 9.04
CA SER A 4 -64.55 35.55 8.91
C SER A 4 -64.09 34.31 8.16
N VAL A 5 -64.31 33.12 8.72
CA VAL A 5 -64.17 31.85 7.99
C VAL A 5 -65.55 31.20 7.96
N ARG A 6 -66.18 31.31 6.78
CA ARG A 6 -67.45 30.68 6.41
C ARG A 6 -67.28 29.16 6.35
N SER A 7 -68.01 28.43 7.20
CA SER A 7 -68.29 27.01 6.99
C SER A 7 -69.48 26.86 6.05
N VAL A 8 -69.26 26.23 4.89
CA VAL A 8 -70.29 25.96 3.88
C VAL A 8 -71.11 24.74 4.30
N LEU A 9 -72.40 24.95 4.54
CA LEU A 9 -73.42 23.91 4.70
C LEU A 9 -73.68 23.26 3.33
N VAL A 10 -73.57 21.94 3.26
CA VAL A 10 -74.15 21.12 2.17
C VAL A 10 -75.38 20.43 2.76
N GLU A 11 -76.55 20.94 2.39
CA GLU A 11 -77.85 20.34 2.72
C GLU A 11 -78.07 19.08 1.88
N GLY A 12 -78.22 17.94 2.56
CA GLY A 12 -78.80 16.72 1.97
C GLY A 12 -80.32 16.86 1.81
N PRO A 13 -80.94 16.11 0.89
CA PRO A 13 -82.30 16.37 0.42
C PRO A 13 -83.35 16.25 1.53
N GLN A 14 -84.15 17.31 1.67
CA GLN A 14 -85.36 17.33 2.48
C GLN A 14 -86.35 16.27 1.98
N ARG A 15 -86.78 15.37 2.88
CA ARG A 15 -87.91 14.48 2.63
C ARG A 15 -89.21 15.18 3.03
N SER A 16 -90.11 15.27 2.06
CA SER A 16 -91.47 15.80 2.19
C SER A 16 -92.30 14.97 3.18
N LYS A 17 -93.06 15.66 4.05
CA LYS A 17 -94.02 15.05 4.98
C LYS A 17 -95.35 14.82 4.24
N GLY A 18 -95.70 13.55 4.02
CA GLY A 18 -96.99 13.05 3.55
C GLY A 18 -97.36 11.77 4.33
N PRO A 19 -98.64 11.38 4.38
CA PRO A 19 -99.30 10.84 5.58
C PRO A 19 -98.99 9.36 5.87
N PHE A 20 -98.85 9.06 7.17
CA PHE A 20 -98.93 7.76 7.84
C PHE A 20 -98.49 6.51 7.06
N THR A 21 -97.23 6.12 7.24
CA THR A 21 -96.79 4.72 7.10
C THR A 21 -95.98 4.34 8.34
N TYR A 22 -96.55 3.44 9.15
CA TYR A 22 -95.94 2.86 10.33
C TYR A 22 -95.06 1.68 9.90
N ALA A 23 -93.75 1.79 10.09
CA ALA A 23 -92.81 0.67 9.95
C ALA A 23 -91.87 0.67 11.16
N SER A 24 -92.15 -0.22 12.12
CA SER A 24 -91.30 -0.47 13.27
C SER A 24 -90.30 -1.59 12.95
N ALA A 25 -89.01 -1.32 13.10
CA ALA A 25 -88.00 -2.37 13.14
C ALA A 25 -88.19 -3.20 14.43
N PRO A 26 -88.05 -4.53 14.40
CA PRO A 26 -88.33 -5.38 15.55
C PRO A 26 -87.36 -5.05 16.71
N ARG A 27 -87.94 -4.63 17.84
CA ARG A 27 -87.23 -4.40 19.10
C ARG A 27 -87.24 -5.70 19.91
N ALA A 28 -86.07 -6.26 20.19
CA ALA A 28 -85.95 -7.45 21.03
C ALA A 28 -86.45 -7.16 22.46
N LEU A 29 -87.25 -8.10 22.99
CA LEU A 29 -87.75 -8.06 24.37
C LEU A 29 -86.57 -8.21 25.34
N TYR A 30 -86.51 -7.35 26.35
CA TYR A 30 -85.58 -7.49 27.46
C TYR A 30 -85.80 -8.84 28.15
N ASN A 31 -84.81 -9.74 28.04
CA ASN A 31 -84.82 -10.99 28.79
C ASN A 31 -84.58 -10.66 30.27
N ASN A 32 -85.64 -10.83 31.07
CA ASN A 32 -85.59 -10.78 32.53
C ASN A 32 -84.79 -11.98 33.07
N THR A 33 -83.46 -11.89 33.03
CA THR A 33 -82.54 -12.89 33.61
C THR A 33 -82.49 -12.84 35.14
N LYS A 34 -83.27 -11.97 35.79
CA LYS A 34 -83.29 -11.81 37.26
C LYS A 34 -84.23 -12.75 38.03
N LEU A 35 -84.98 -13.66 37.37
CA LEU A 35 -85.89 -14.58 38.09
C LEU A 35 -85.49 -16.07 38.08
N LYS A 36 -84.26 -16.42 37.68
CA LYS A 36 -83.76 -17.80 37.81
C LYS A 36 -82.28 -17.79 38.21
N ARG A 37 -82.02 -17.69 39.51
CA ARG A 37 -80.71 -18.02 40.08
C ARG A 37 -80.90 -18.97 41.26
N ASN A 38 -80.92 -20.26 40.96
CA ASN A 38 -80.51 -21.30 41.91
C ASN A 38 -78.99 -21.44 41.76
N PRO A 39 -78.18 -21.15 42.78
CA PRO A 39 -76.73 -21.09 42.67
C PRO A 39 -76.07 -22.41 43.11
N SER A 40 -76.13 -23.46 42.29
CA SER A 40 -75.34 -24.69 42.58
C SER A 40 -74.70 -25.38 41.38
N CYS A 41 -74.64 -24.75 40.20
CA CYS A 41 -73.84 -25.28 39.10
C CYS A 41 -73.28 -24.14 38.26
N GLY A 42 -72.08 -23.71 38.61
CA GLY A 42 -71.28 -22.81 37.78
C GLY A 42 -70.44 -23.63 36.81
N SER A 43 -70.61 -23.39 35.51
CA SER A 43 -69.53 -23.08 34.57
C SER A 43 -70.16 -22.88 33.20
N ILE A 44 -69.87 -21.73 32.60
CA ILE A 44 -70.29 -21.32 31.26
C ILE A 44 -69.34 -21.99 30.27
N THR A 45 -69.85 -22.63 29.22
CA THR A 45 -69.47 -22.34 27.82
C THR A 45 -70.33 -23.14 26.84
N THR A 46 -71.17 -22.39 26.12
CA THR A 46 -71.48 -22.48 24.69
C THR A 46 -70.84 -23.63 23.90
N ASN A 47 -71.64 -24.59 23.43
CA ASN A 47 -71.75 -24.96 22.02
C ASN A 47 -72.84 -26.01 21.75
N GLN A 48 -73.65 -25.70 20.72
CA GLN A 48 -74.31 -26.58 19.75
C GLN A 48 -75.05 -27.86 20.19
N ASN A 49 -76.36 -27.84 19.93
CA ASN A 49 -77.22 -28.93 19.47
C ASN A 49 -76.95 -30.33 20.03
N GLN A 50 -77.64 -30.67 21.13
CA GLN A 50 -78.01 -32.05 21.40
C GLN A 50 -79.52 -32.18 21.38
N ASN A 51 -79.99 -32.95 20.41
CA ASN A 51 -81.39 -33.22 20.10
C ASN A 51 -82.10 -33.84 21.31
N THR A 52 -83.02 -33.12 21.94
CA THR A 52 -83.96 -33.72 22.89
C THR A 52 -85.00 -34.52 22.11
N ASN A 53 -85.08 -35.82 22.37
CA ASN A 53 -86.05 -36.72 21.72
C ASN A 53 -87.49 -36.18 21.86
N LEU A 54 -88.12 -35.80 20.74
CA LEU A 54 -89.49 -35.28 20.68
C LEU A 54 -90.53 -36.25 21.28
N MET A 55 -90.18 -37.54 21.41
CA MET A 55 -90.97 -38.61 22.04
C MET A 55 -91.14 -38.46 23.57
N HIS A 56 -90.39 -37.57 24.22
CA HIS A 56 -90.52 -37.32 25.66
C HIS A 56 -90.88 -35.85 25.98
N ASP A 57 -91.11 -35.04 24.95
CA ASP A 57 -91.55 -33.66 25.15
C ASP A 57 -93.03 -33.61 25.56
N LYS A 58 -93.27 -33.04 26.74
CA LYS A 58 -94.60 -32.89 27.36
C LYS A 58 -95.48 -31.88 26.63
N ARG A 59 -94.92 -31.07 25.73
CA ARG A 59 -95.66 -30.11 24.90
C ARG A 59 -96.28 -30.77 23.66
N VAL A 60 -95.79 -31.95 23.28
CA VAL A 60 -96.28 -32.68 22.11
C VAL A 60 -97.41 -33.61 22.55
N VAL A 61 -98.65 -33.20 22.27
CA VAL A 61 -99.85 -34.02 22.51
C VAL A 61 -99.90 -35.12 21.47
N ARG A 62 -99.82 -36.38 21.91
CA ARG A 62 -99.91 -37.57 21.04
C ARG A 62 -101.31 -38.15 21.15
N GLY A 63 -102.15 -37.93 20.13
CA GLY A 63 -103.51 -38.45 20.08
C GLY A 63 -104.49 -37.49 19.41
N SER A 64 -105.65 -38.02 19.01
CA SER A 64 -106.72 -37.27 18.35
C SER A 64 -107.31 -36.20 19.27
N THR A 65 -107.35 -34.96 18.79
CA THR A 65 -107.84 -33.76 19.49
C THR A 65 -109.37 -33.58 19.43
N TYR A 66 -110.11 -34.60 18.99
CA TYR A 66 -111.55 -34.51 18.71
C TYR A 66 -112.48 -35.28 19.67
N ALA A 67 -111.98 -35.90 20.74
CA ALA A 67 -112.82 -36.55 21.74
C ALA A 67 -112.80 -35.75 23.06
N SER A 68 -113.98 -35.35 23.54
CA SER A 68 -114.17 -34.72 24.84
C SER A 68 -113.56 -35.60 25.93
N HIS A 69 -112.71 -35.00 26.78
CA HIS A 69 -112.15 -35.67 27.94
C HIS A 69 -113.28 -36.02 28.91
N PRO A 70 -113.60 -37.30 29.16
CA PRO A 70 -114.56 -37.63 30.20
C PRO A 70 -113.92 -37.31 31.55
N GLN A 71 -114.63 -36.50 32.33
CA GLN A 71 -114.42 -36.32 33.75
C GLN A 71 -114.29 -37.68 34.45
N ALA A 72 -113.50 -37.66 35.53
CA ALA A 72 -113.37 -38.68 36.54
C ALA A 72 -114.62 -39.57 36.69
N ALA A 73 -114.48 -40.84 36.31
CA ALA A 73 -115.41 -41.89 36.68
C ALA A 73 -114.63 -43.18 36.90
N GLY A 74 -114.87 -43.80 38.06
CA GLY A 74 -114.52 -45.19 38.30
C GLY A 74 -113.40 -45.42 39.32
N ASP A 75 -113.63 -45.04 40.57
CA ASP A 75 -113.29 -45.96 41.67
C ASP A 75 -114.13 -47.23 41.42
N GLY A 76 -113.55 -48.17 40.66
CA GLY A 76 -114.02 -49.55 40.61
C GLY A 76 -113.99 -50.12 42.02
N VAL A 77 -114.94 -50.99 42.34
CA VAL A 77 -115.23 -51.56 43.66
C VAL A 77 -113.99 -52.23 44.28
N GLU A 78 -113.10 -51.41 44.84
CA GLU A 78 -111.94 -51.84 45.61
C GLU A 78 -112.38 -52.02 47.08
N SER A 79 -112.19 -53.24 47.59
CA SER A 79 -112.39 -53.57 49.01
C SER A 79 -111.70 -52.55 49.91
N ALA A 80 -112.35 -52.14 51.01
CA ALA A 80 -111.86 -51.09 51.90
C ALA A 80 -110.40 -51.31 52.36
N ALA A 81 -109.97 -52.58 52.48
CA ALA A 81 -108.60 -52.95 52.80
C ALA A 81 -107.59 -52.56 51.69
N ALA A 82 -107.95 -52.68 50.41
CA ALA A 82 -107.09 -52.30 49.28
C ALA A 82 -106.93 -50.78 49.19
N ARG A 83 -108.02 -50.02 49.41
CA ARG A 83 -107.97 -48.55 49.53
C ARG A 83 -107.12 -48.10 50.72
N ALA A 84 -107.22 -48.77 51.87
CA ALA A 84 -106.40 -48.49 53.05
C ALA A 84 -104.91 -48.82 52.84
N ALA A 85 -104.59 -49.92 52.14
CA ALA A 85 -103.22 -50.30 51.81
C ALA A 85 -102.58 -49.32 50.80
N ARG A 86 -103.34 -48.89 49.78
CA ARG A 86 -102.87 -47.91 48.78
C ARG A 86 -102.68 -46.53 49.39
N THR A 87 -103.58 -46.09 50.29
CA THR A 87 -103.39 -44.84 51.04
C THR A 87 -102.21 -44.93 52.01
N ARG A 88 -102.01 -46.05 52.71
CA ARG A 88 -100.78 -46.28 53.53
C ARG A 88 -99.51 -46.23 52.69
N ARG A 89 -99.46 -46.91 51.54
CA ARG A 89 -98.30 -46.90 50.64
C ARG A 89 -98.02 -45.50 50.10
N ARG A 90 -99.06 -44.74 49.73
CA ARG A 90 -98.94 -43.36 49.27
C ARG A 90 -98.52 -42.40 50.40
N ALA A 91 -98.97 -42.63 51.63
CA ALA A 91 -98.55 -41.86 52.80
C ALA A 91 -97.10 -42.13 53.19
N LEU A 92 -96.65 -43.39 53.16
CA LEU A 92 -95.24 -43.77 53.36
C LEU A 92 -94.33 -43.16 52.28
N ALA A 93 -94.73 -43.21 51.01
CA ALA A 93 -94.00 -42.57 49.92
C ALA A 93 -93.93 -41.04 50.08
N LYS A 94 -95.03 -40.39 50.50
CA LYS A 94 -95.04 -38.95 50.83
C LYS A 94 -94.13 -38.63 52.02
N ARG A 95 -94.11 -39.46 53.07
CA ARG A 95 -93.23 -39.27 54.25
C ARG A 95 -91.76 -39.44 53.90
N ALA A 96 -91.41 -40.41 53.04
CA ALA A 96 -90.06 -40.60 52.53
C ALA A 96 -89.62 -39.43 51.61
N ALA A 97 -90.52 -38.92 50.77
CA ALA A 97 -90.26 -37.74 49.95
C ALA A 97 -90.09 -36.46 50.81
N ALA A 98 -90.91 -36.28 51.85
CA ALA A 98 -90.79 -35.16 52.79
C ALA A 98 -89.50 -35.23 53.62
N ALA A 99 -89.05 -36.43 54.01
CA ALA A 99 -87.77 -36.62 54.70
C ALA A 99 -86.57 -36.25 53.81
N ARG A 100 -86.66 -36.48 52.48
CA ARG A 100 -85.65 -36.03 51.51
C ARG A 100 -85.67 -34.52 51.24
N LEU A 101 -86.79 -33.84 51.52
CA LEU A 101 -86.95 -32.39 51.36
C LEU A 101 -86.57 -31.60 52.62
N ARG A 102 -86.37 -32.27 53.76
CA ARG A 102 -85.78 -31.63 54.94
C ARG A 102 -84.28 -31.49 54.69
N PRO A 103 -83.72 -30.26 54.71
CA PRO A 103 -82.28 -30.10 54.79
C PRO A 103 -81.81 -30.84 56.05
N GLY A 104 -81.03 -31.90 55.88
CA GLY A 104 -80.38 -32.56 57.02
C GLY A 104 -79.44 -31.57 57.70
N THR A 105 -79.16 -31.79 58.99
CA THR A 105 -78.03 -31.12 59.63
C THR A 105 -76.79 -31.36 58.76
N PRO A 106 -76.02 -30.31 58.41
CA PRO A 106 -74.83 -30.48 57.58
C PRO A 106 -73.87 -31.49 58.23
N PRO A 107 -73.06 -32.22 57.46
CA PRO A 107 -72.11 -33.18 58.03
C PRO A 107 -71.09 -32.45 58.92
N PRO A 108 -70.60 -33.10 59.99
CA PRO A 108 -69.59 -32.51 60.85
C PRO A 108 -68.30 -32.24 60.06
N ALA A 109 -67.66 -31.11 60.35
CA ALA A 109 -66.36 -30.78 59.78
C ALA A 109 -65.33 -31.89 60.07
N PRO A 110 -64.40 -32.18 59.13
CA PRO A 110 -63.43 -33.25 59.29
C PRO A 110 -62.64 -33.09 60.60
N GLY A 111 -62.63 -34.14 61.42
CA GLY A 111 -61.99 -34.15 62.75
C GLY A 111 -62.91 -33.79 63.93
N ARG A 112 -64.19 -33.47 63.70
CA ARG A 112 -65.18 -33.19 64.77
C ARG A 112 -66.35 -34.19 64.70
N ARG A 113 -66.99 -34.47 65.84
CA ARG A 113 -68.21 -35.29 65.93
C ARG A 113 -69.35 -34.43 66.44
N HIS A 114 -70.55 -34.56 65.84
CA HIS A 114 -71.75 -33.93 66.38
C HIS A 114 -72.24 -34.69 67.62
N HIS A 115 -72.48 -33.97 68.70
CA HIS A 115 -73.09 -34.50 69.91
C HIS A 115 -74.54 -33.99 70.00
N PRO A 116 -75.53 -34.86 70.25
CA PRO A 116 -76.91 -34.41 70.44
C PRO A 116 -77.00 -33.67 71.79
N ILE A 117 -77.29 -32.37 71.73
CA ILE A 117 -77.60 -31.56 72.92
C ILE A 117 -79.12 -31.58 73.08
N GLN A 118 -79.59 -31.69 74.32
CA GLN A 118 -81.02 -31.69 74.63
C GLN A 118 -81.60 -30.30 74.36
N THR A 119 -82.22 -30.12 73.20
CA THR A 119 -82.88 -28.87 72.78
C THR A 119 -84.39 -28.89 73.03
N GLU A 120 -84.85 -29.86 73.81
CA GLU A 120 -86.23 -29.93 74.28
C GLU A 120 -86.43 -28.90 75.39
N TYR A 121 -87.58 -28.22 75.42
CA TYR A 121 -87.93 -27.29 76.50
C TYR A 121 -88.06 -28.09 77.82
N TYR A 122 -86.99 -28.16 78.59
CA TYR A 122 -87.01 -28.69 79.95
C TYR A 122 -87.29 -27.53 80.91
N LEU A 123 -88.58 -27.29 81.17
CA LEU A 123 -89.03 -26.33 82.18
C LEU A 123 -89.14 -27.06 83.51
N GLU A 124 -88.18 -26.85 84.41
CA GLU A 124 -88.38 -27.15 85.83
C GLU A 124 -89.24 -26.04 86.43
N GLU A 125 -90.47 -26.37 86.82
CA GLU A 125 -91.29 -25.47 87.62
C GLU A 125 -90.68 -25.41 89.04
N LEU A 126 -89.97 -24.32 89.32
CA LEU A 126 -89.50 -24.01 90.68
C LEU A 126 -90.71 -23.60 91.52
N PHE A 127 -91.21 -24.53 92.35
CA PHE A 127 -92.35 -24.29 93.25
C PHE A 127 -92.01 -23.49 94.51
N ASP A 128 -90.73 -23.14 94.71
CA ASP A 128 -90.28 -22.43 95.89
C ASP A 128 -90.28 -20.92 95.62
N LYS A 129 -91.33 -20.24 96.07
CA LYS A 129 -91.33 -18.77 96.12
C LYS A 129 -90.40 -18.37 97.26
N GLY A 130 -89.17 -18.00 96.91
CA GLY A 130 -88.21 -17.43 97.87
C GLY A 130 -88.84 -16.28 98.65
N VAL A 131 -88.42 -16.09 99.90
CA VAL A 131 -88.94 -15.06 100.81
C VAL A 131 -88.86 -13.68 100.13
N GLU A 132 -90.02 -13.13 99.79
CA GLU A 132 -90.13 -11.76 99.26
C GLU A 132 -89.83 -10.78 100.41
N MET A 133 -88.66 -10.16 100.36
CA MET A 133 -88.29 -9.10 101.28
C MET A 133 -88.58 -7.75 100.60
N GLU A 134 -89.64 -7.07 101.04
CA GLU A 134 -89.90 -5.69 100.63
C GLU A 134 -88.84 -4.77 101.24
N VAL A 135 -87.89 -4.33 100.41
CA VAL A 135 -86.96 -3.25 100.74
C VAL A 135 -87.52 -1.97 100.15
N GLY A 136 -88.07 -1.11 101.00
CA GLY A 136 -88.44 0.24 100.61
C GLY A 136 -87.17 1.05 100.33
N VAL A 137 -86.79 1.19 99.06
CA VAL A 137 -85.77 2.15 98.65
C VAL A 137 -86.47 3.49 98.46
N GLN A 138 -86.19 4.45 99.33
CA GLN A 138 -86.56 5.85 99.07
C GLN A 138 -85.71 6.33 97.88
N THR A 139 -86.27 6.23 96.67
CA THR A 139 -85.67 6.79 95.47
C THR A 139 -85.69 8.30 95.59
N ASP A 140 -84.52 8.92 95.71
CA ASP A 140 -84.41 10.37 95.63
C ASP A 140 -84.78 10.79 94.19
N LEU A 141 -85.78 11.67 94.05
CA LEU A 141 -86.49 11.91 92.79
C LEU A 141 -85.66 12.71 91.74
N PHE A 142 -84.43 13.09 92.08
CA PHE A 142 -83.61 14.04 91.32
C PHE A 142 -82.16 13.58 91.09
N LEU A 143 -81.97 12.36 90.58
CA LEU A 143 -80.70 12.01 89.93
C LEU A 143 -80.84 12.16 88.42
N ASP A 144 -80.12 13.13 87.85
CA ASP A 144 -80.07 13.35 86.41
C ASP A 144 -79.50 12.11 85.71
N ARG A 145 -80.23 11.61 84.72
CA ARG A 145 -79.78 10.50 83.87
C ARG A 145 -78.52 10.92 83.12
N PRO A 146 -77.45 10.09 83.07
CA PRO A 146 -76.28 10.42 82.27
C PRO A 146 -76.68 10.63 80.81
N ALA A 147 -76.04 11.60 80.15
CA ALA A 147 -76.34 11.96 78.77
C ALA A 147 -76.26 10.72 77.87
N THR A 148 -77.30 10.49 77.06
CA THR A 148 -77.33 9.36 76.13
C THR A 148 -76.17 9.49 75.14
N PRO A 149 -75.37 8.43 74.91
CA PRO A 149 -74.23 8.49 74.01
C PRO A 149 -74.66 8.88 72.60
N ILE A 150 -73.87 9.75 71.96
CA ILE A 150 -74.14 10.25 70.61
C ILE A 150 -74.09 9.07 69.63
N TYR A 151 -75.17 8.88 68.87
CA TYR A 151 -75.25 7.84 67.84
C TYR A 151 -74.32 8.17 66.68
N VAL A 152 -73.31 7.32 66.45
CA VAL A 152 -72.44 7.35 65.27
C VAL A 152 -72.93 6.27 64.29
N PRO A 153 -73.48 6.65 63.12
CA PRO A 153 -73.90 5.68 62.11
C PRO A 153 -72.71 4.85 61.62
N ALA A 154 -72.92 3.55 61.38
CA ALA A 154 -71.92 2.72 60.72
C ALA A 154 -71.65 3.26 59.30
N LYS A 155 -70.38 3.29 58.89
CA LYS A 155 -70.02 3.68 57.51
C LYS A 155 -70.65 2.68 56.53
N THR A 156 -71.74 3.09 55.85
CA THR A 156 -72.34 2.35 54.73
C THR A 156 -71.75 2.86 53.41
N GLY A 157 -70.65 2.23 52.99
CA GLY A 157 -69.98 2.42 51.71
C GLY A 157 -68.97 1.29 51.50
N ALA A 158 -68.77 0.84 50.26
CA ALA A 158 -67.73 -0.15 49.95
C ALA A 158 -66.41 0.60 49.70
N ASP A 159 -65.42 0.39 50.56
CA ASP A 159 -64.09 0.96 50.36
C ASP A 159 -63.40 0.24 49.19
N ALA A 160 -63.01 1.00 48.16
CA ALA A 160 -62.25 0.51 47.02
C ALA A 160 -60.93 1.28 46.93
N SER A 161 -59.83 0.56 46.77
CA SER A 161 -58.53 1.16 46.47
C SER A 161 -58.06 0.68 45.10
N THR A 162 -57.50 1.59 44.33
CA THR A 162 -56.86 1.32 43.04
C THR A 162 -55.40 1.70 43.19
N GLN A 163 -54.51 0.73 43.05
CA GLN A 163 -53.06 0.92 43.09
C GLN A 163 -52.48 0.38 41.79
N ILE A 164 -51.62 1.17 41.14
CA ILE A 164 -50.86 0.75 39.96
C ILE A 164 -49.54 0.14 40.45
N TYR A 165 -49.23 -1.06 39.97
CA TYR A 165 -47.99 -1.76 40.32
C TYR A 165 -46.86 -1.42 39.33
N PRO A 166 -45.59 -1.50 39.76
CA PRO A 166 -44.46 -1.25 38.86
C PRO A 166 -44.51 -2.21 37.66
N GLY A 167 -44.50 -1.65 36.45
CA GLY A 167 -44.58 -2.39 35.18
C GLY A 167 -45.97 -2.46 34.53
N GLU A 168 -47.04 -2.04 35.22
CA GLU A 168 -48.42 -2.15 34.71
C GLU A 168 -48.76 -1.10 33.62
N LEU A 169 -48.01 0.00 33.57
CA LEU A 169 -48.13 1.08 32.57
C LEU A 169 -46.95 1.14 31.58
N PHE A 170 -46.04 0.16 31.62
CA PHE A 170 -44.85 0.20 30.77
C PHE A 170 -45.20 -0.11 29.32
N ASP A 171 -44.93 0.84 28.43
CA ASP A 171 -45.01 0.66 26.98
C ASP A 171 -43.60 0.52 26.42
N PHE A 172 -43.26 -0.68 25.95
CA PHE A 172 -41.93 -0.97 25.44
C PHE A 172 -41.56 -0.12 24.22
N ASP A 173 -42.52 0.10 23.31
CA ASP A 173 -42.23 0.75 22.02
C ASP A 173 -41.93 2.24 22.22
N LEU A 174 -42.59 2.89 23.18
CA LEU A 174 -42.33 4.27 23.58
C LEU A 174 -41.00 4.41 24.32
N GLU A 175 -40.72 3.51 25.27
CA GLU A 175 -39.57 3.63 26.16
C GLU A 175 -38.24 3.19 25.51
N VAL A 176 -38.29 2.31 24.51
CA VAL A 176 -37.08 1.88 23.77
C VAL A 176 -36.64 2.90 22.72
N GLN A 177 -37.55 3.76 22.26
CA GLN A 177 -37.31 4.69 21.16
C GLN A 177 -36.11 5.63 21.41
N PRO A 178 -35.93 6.26 22.59
CA PRO A 178 -34.77 7.11 22.87
C PRO A 178 -33.45 6.32 22.92
N ILE A 179 -33.50 5.07 23.39
CA ILE A 179 -32.32 4.19 23.48
C ILE A 179 -31.85 3.83 22.07
N LEU A 180 -32.79 3.43 21.21
CA LEU A 180 -32.51 3.11 19.80
C LEU A 180 -32.04 4.34 19.03
N GLU A 181 -32.64 5.51 19.24
CA GLU A 181 -32.23 6.75 18.59
C GLU A 181 -30.78 7.11 18.93
N VAL A 182 -30.40 7.02 20.21
CA VAL A 182 -29.02 7.28 20.64
C VAL A 182 -28.05 6.22 20.11
N LEU A 183 -28.43 4.94 20.11
CA LEU A 183 -27.58 3.86 19.59
C LEU A 183 -27.35 4.03 18.10
N ILE A 184 -28.42 4.18 17.33
CA ILE A 184 -28.34 4.35 15.87
C ILE A 184 -27.58 5.64 15.56
N GLY A 185 -27.93 6.77 16.20
CA GLY A 185 -27.26 8.04 16.00
C GLY A 185 -25.76 7.99 16.28
N LYS A 186 -25.33 7.41 17.40
CA LYS A 186 -23.90 7.27 17.70
C LYS A 186 -23.18 6.34 16.74
N THR A 187 -23.79 5.21 16.38
CA THR A 187 -23.16 4.26 15.44
C THR A 187 -23.02 4.84 14.04
N THR A 188 -24.02 5.59 13.56
CA THR A 188 -23.94 6.25 12.24
C THR A 188 -22.98 7.43 12.25
N GLU A 189 -22.98 8.25 13.31
CA GLU A 189 -22.03 9.35 13.47
C GLU A 189 -20.59 8.84 13.53
N GLN A 190 -20.32 7.79 14.31
CA GLN A 190 -19.01 7.17 14.38
C GLN A 190 -18.57 6.60 13.03
N ALA A 191 -19.46 5.86 12.34
CA ALA A 191 -19.15 5.30 11.02
C ALA A 191 -18.85 6.39 9.98
N LEU A 192 -19.61 7.49 9.98
CA LEU A 192 -19.36 8.63 9.08
C LEU A 192 -18.03 9.31 9.40
N ALA A 193 -17.70 9.49 10.67
CA ALA A 193 -16.43 10.08 11.09
C ALA A 193 -15.22 9.20 10.70
N GLU A 194 -15.33 7.88 10.85
CA GLU A 194 -14.28 6.93 10.47
C GLU A 194 -14.06 6.95 8.95
N VAL A 195 -15.12 6.88 8.15
CA VAL A 195 -15.01 6.94 6.67
C VAL A 195 -14.40 8.26 6.21
N ALA A 196 -14.83 9.39 6.77
CA ALA A 196 -14.25 10.70 6.44
C ALA A 196 -12.74 10.76 6.76
N GLN A 197 -12.33 10.23 7.92
CA GLN A 197 -10.91 10.15 8.29
C GLN A 197 -10.11 9.22 7.37
N GLU A 198 -10.67 8.09 6.95
CA GLU A 198 -10.02 7.18 6.01
C GLU A 198 -9.79 7.82 4.64
N GLU A 199 -10.79 8.55 4.13
CA GLU A 199 -10.66 9.30 2.88
C GLU A 199 -9.61 10.41 2.98
N GLU A 200 -9.60 11.18 4.07
CA GLU A 200 -8.57 12.19 4.32
C GLU A 200 -7.17 11.57 4.37
N LEU A 201 -6.99 10.46 5.10
CA LEU A 201 -5.72 9.75 5.15
C LEU A 201 -5.31 9.19 3.79
N ALA A 202 -6.26 8.72 2.98
CA ALA A 202 -5.99 8.25 1.62
C ALA A 202 -5.49 9.39 0.73
N THR A 203 -6.15 10.55 0.76
CA THR A 203 -5.73 11.73 -0.01
C THR A 203 -4.35 12.24 0.41
N LEU A 204 -4.06 12.30 1.71
CA LEU A 204 -2.74 12.69 2.21
C LEU A 204 -1.65 11.70 1.79
N ARG A 205 -1.92 10.40 1.84
CA ARG A 205 -0.98 9.36 1.38
C ARG A 205 -0.71 9.49 -0.12
N GLU A 206 -1.73 9.76 -0.93
CA GLU A 206 -1.55 10.03 -2.36
C GLU A 206 -0.69 11.26 -2.64
N GLN A 207 -0.95 12.35 -1.92
CA GLN A 207 -0.13 13.56 -2.03
C GLN A 207 1.33 13.29 -1.63
N GLN A 208 1.57 12.56 -0.54
CA GLN A 208 2.91 12.16 -0.12
C GLN A 208 3.61 11.28 -1.16
N ARG A 209 2.91 10.31 -1.74
CA ARG A 209 3.46 9.46 -2.82
C ARG A 209 3.88 10.30 -4.02
N ARG A 210 2.99 11.16 -4.54
CA ARG A 210 3.29 12.06 -5.66
C ARG A 210 4.48 12.99 -5.35
N TYR A 211 4.54 13.52 -4.14
CA TYR A 211 5.64 14.38 -3.72
C TYR A 211 6.98 13.61 -3.66
N CYS A 212 6.98 12.39 -3.11
CA CYS A 212 8.18 11.57 -3.04
C CYS A 212 8.67 11.19 -4.45
N GLU A 213 7.77 10.78 -5.34
CA GLU A 213 8.08 10.47 -6.74
C GLU A 213 8.72 11.66 -7.45
N LEU A 214 8.11 12.86 -7.33
CA LEU A 214 8.66 14.07 -7.91
C LEU A 214 10.04 14.41 -7.33
N ARG A 215 10.18 14.37 -6.00
CA ARG A 215 11.44 14.67 -5.31
C ARG A 215 12.54 13.71 -5.72
N ASP A 216 12.24 12.43 -5.87
CA ASP A 216 13.22 11.41 -6.23
C ASP A 216 13.61 11.53 -7.71
N ALA A 217 12.67 11.88 -8.60
CA ALA A 217 12.96 12.22 -10.00
C ALA A 217 13.86 13.45 -10.11
N GLU A 218 13.54 14.53 -9.41
CA GLU A 218 14.39 15.74 -9.39
C GLU A 218 15.77 15.46 -8.78
N ARG A 219 15.86 14.60 -7.75
CA ARG A 219 17.16 14.22 -7.16
C ARG A 219 18.01 13.46 -8.18
N ALA A 220 17.42 12.53 -8.91
CA ALA A 220 18.10 11.77 -9.96
C ALA A 220 18.59 12.70 -11.10
N GLU A 221 17.78 13.68 -11.50
CA GLU A 221 18.16 14.67 -12.50
C GLU A 221 19.33 15.54 -12.03
N ARG A 222 19.26 16.07 -10.79
CA ARG A 222 20.35 16.86 -10.20
C ARG A 222 21.65 16.05 -10.15
N GLN A 223 21.59 14.78 -9.77
CA GLN A 223 22.76 13.90 -9.76
C GLN A 223 23.34 13.70 -11.16
N ARG A 224 22.49 13.49 -12.17
CA ARG A 224 22.91 13.39 -13.58
C ARG A 224 23.62 14.65 -14.04
N LEU A 225 23.05 15.83 -13.77
CA LEU A 225 23.63 17.11 -14.15
C LEU A 225 24.95 17.40 -13.41
N ALA A 226 25.01 17.11 -12.11
CA ALA A 226 26.23 17.28 -11.32
C ALA A 226 27.38 16.40 -11.86
N ALA A 227 27.09 15.14 -12.20
CA ALA A 227 28.08 14.24 -12.79
C ALA A 227 28.57 14.72 -14.17
N GLN A 228 27.66 15.26 -15.01
CA GLN A 228 28.05 15.88 -16.28
C GLN A 228 28.92 17.13 -16.08
N HIS A 229 28.53 17.99 -15.14
CA HIS A 229 29.28 19.20 -14.81
C HIS A 229 30.69 18.87 -14.31
N LEU A 230 30.83 17.86 -13.46
CA LEU A 230 32.14 17.40 -12.99
C LEU A 230 33.03 16.96 -14.15
N ARG A 231 32.50 16.14 -15.08
CA ARG A 231 33.25 15.70 -16.27
C ARG A 231 33.71 16.87 -17.14
N LEU A 232 32.82 17.81 -17.41
CA LEU A 232 33.14 19.00 -18.20
C LEU A 232 34.14 19.91 -17.48
N HIS A 233 34.05 20.01 -16.15
CA HIS A 233 34.99 20.76 -15.34
C HIS A 233 36.39 20.13 -15.39
N GLU A 234 36.50 18.82 -15.20
CA GLU A 234 37.75 18.08 -15.30
C GLU A 234 38.38 18.22 -16.70
N GLU A 235 37.57 18.13 -17.77
CA GLU A 235 38.07 18.36 -19.13
C GLU A 235 38.54 19.80 -19.31
N LYS A 236 37.77 20.78 -18.86
CA LYS A 236 38.15 22.20 -18.93
C LYS A 236 39.46 22.47 -18.18
N GLU A 237 39.61 21.92 -16.98
CA GLU A 237 40.85 22.06 -16.20
C GLU A 237 42.04 21.46 -16.95
N ARG A 238 41.89 20.26 -17.55
CA ARG A 238 42.95 19.67 -18.39
C ARG A 238 43.31 20.59 -19.56
N ARG A 239 42.32 21.12 -20.28
CA ARG A 239 42.55 22.06 -21.39
C ARG A 239 43.25 23.34 -20.96
N VAL A 240 42.89 23.88 -19.79
CA VAL A 240 43.54 25.07 -19.23
C VAL A 240 45.00 24.76 -18.91
N THR A 241 45.29 23.64 -18.23
CA THR A 241 46.67 23.26 -17.91
C THR A 241 47.53 23.01 -19.15
N GLU A 242 46.97 22.38 -20.19
CA GLU A 242 47.64 22.19 -21.49
C GLU A 242 47.93 23.54 -22.16
N ALA A 243 46.95 24.46 -22.16
CA ALA A 243 47.09 25.77 -22.76
C ALA A 243 48.13 26.64 -22.03
N GLU A 244 48.14 26.61 -20.69
CA GLU A 244 49.15 27.30 -19.88
C GLU A 244 50.56 26.78 -20.17
N ALA A 245 50.75 25.46 -20.21
CA ALA A 245 52.03 24.85 -20.56
C ALA A 245 52.48 25.22 -21.98
N ALA A 246 51.56 25.19 -22.96
CA ALA A 246 51.85 25.59 -24.33
C ALA A 246 52.21 27.08 -24.44
N GLN A 247 51.55 27.96 -23.67
CA GLN A 247 51.88 29.39 -23.62
C GLN A 247 53.28 29.63 -23.06
N ILE A 248 53.64 28.96 -21.95
CA ILE A 248 55.00 29.07 -21.37
C ILE A 248 56.05 28.62 -22.40
N ALA A 249 55.85 27.46 -23.03
CA ALA A 249 56.75 26.95 -24.05
C ALA A 249 56.88 27.90 -25.26
N ALA A 250 55.78 28.54 -25.68
CA ALA A 250 55.78 29.51 -26.77
C ALA A 250 56.54 30.78 -26.41
N ILE A 251 56.42 31.28 -25.17
CA ILE A 251 57.18 32.43 -24.67
C ILE A 251 58.68 32.08 -24.67
N GLU A 252 59.07 30.94 -24.12
CA GLU A 252 60.48 30.51 -24.12
C GLU A 252 61.03 30.36 -25.54
N ALA A 253 60.27 29.75 -26.45
CA ALA A 253 60.67 29.62 -27.86
C ALA A 253 60.83 30.98 -28.54
N ARG A 254 59.93 31.92 -28.25
CA ARG A 254 60.00 33.30 -28.75
C ARG A 254 61.25 34.02 -28.22
N GLU A 255 61.58 33.86 -26.94
CA GLU A 255 62.78 34.45 -26.35
C GLU A 255 64.06 33.85 -26.95
N ARG A 256 64.12 32.52 -27.11
CA ARG A 256 65.27 31.85 -27.74
C ARG A 256 65.47 32.29 -29.18
N THR A 257 64.39 32.40 -29.95
CA THR A 257 64.45 32.87 -31.35
C THR A 257 64.85 34.34 -31.43
N ALA A 258 64.31 35.20 -30.55
CA ALA A 258 64.71 36.61 -30.48
C ALA A 258 66.20 36.77 -30.14
N ALA A 259 66.70 36.00 -29.16
CA ALA A 259 68.12 35.99 -28.80
C ALA A 259 69.01 35.51 -29.96
N ALA A 260 68.62 34.44 -30.66
CA ALA A 260 69.35 33.94 -31.81
C ALA A 260 69.43 34.97 -32.94
N VAL A 261 68.33 35.65 -33.26
CA VAL A 261 68.29 36.71 -34.27
C VAL A 261 69.18 37.89 -33.86
N LEU A 262 69.14 38.29 -32.59
CA LEU A 262 69.99 39.36 -32.07
C LEU A 262 71.48 39.01 -32.18
N VAL A 263 71.85 37.79 -31.80
CA VAL A 263 73.24 37.30 -31.90
C VAL A 263 73.68 37.23 -33.36
N GLN A 264 72.84 36.72 -34.27
CA GLN A 264 73.15 36.68 -35.69
C GLN A 264 73.35 38.08 -36.29
N GLY A 265 72.48 39.03 -35.96
CA GLY A 265 72.62 40.42 -36.38
C GLY A 265 73.93 41.03 -35.86
N TYR A 266 74.24 40.83 -34.58
CA TYR A 266 75.46 41.35 -33.98
C TYR A 266 76.74 40.71 -34.56
N ILE A 267 76.74 39.39 -34.78
CA ILE A 267 77.86 38.69 -35.42
C ILE A 267 78.04 39.17 -36.86
N ALA A 268 76.94 39.38 -37.60
CA ALA A 268 77.01 39.87 -38.98
C ALA A 268 77.63 41.27 -39.08
N GLU A 269 77.44 42.13 -38.08
CA GLU A 269 78.07 43.46 -38.01
C GLU A 269 79.52 43.41 -37.50
N LEU A 270 79.79 42.60 -36.47
CA LEU A 270 81.12 42.49 -35.87
C LEU A 270 82.13 41.76 -36.73
N LEU A 271 81.73 40.65 -37.36
CA LEU A 271 82.65 39.73 -38.04
C LEU A 271 83.42 40.44 -39.18
N PRO A 272 82.79 41.25 -40.06
CA PRO A 272 83.53 42.03 -41.04
C PRO A 272 84.50 43.03 -40.42
N SER A 273 84.12 43.68 -39.31
CA SER A 273 84.97 44.64 -38.60
C SER A 273 86.19 43.97 -37.97
N VAL A 274 86.00 42.82 -37.31
CA VAL A 274 87.09 42.04 -36.70
C VAL A 274 88.01 41.45 -37.76
N LEU A 275 87.48 40.91 -38.86
CA LEU A 275 88.29 40.41 -39.97
C LEU A 275 89.07 41.53 -40.66
N ALA A 276 88.47 42.70 -40.83
CA ALA A 276 89.18 43.88 -41.34
C ALA A 276 90.32 44.28 -40.39
N GLY A 277 90.05 44.36 -39.07
CA GLY A 277 91.09 44.67 -38.08
C GLY A 277 92.23 43.64 -38.04
N LEU A 278 91.93 42.33 -38.14
CA LEU A 278 92.95 41.27 -38.20
C LEU A 278 93.77 41.32 -39.49
N ARG A 279 93.14 41.70 -40.62
CA ARG A 279 93.83 41.91 -41.89
C ARG A 279 94.76 43.13 -41.80
N ASP A 280 94.27 44.24 -41.25
CA ASP A 280 95.03 45.48 -41.11
C ASP A 280 96.22 45.31 -40.13
N GLN A 281 96.10 44.41 -39.15
CA GLN A 281 97.18 44.01 -38.24
C GLN A 281 98.17 42.99 -38.84
N GLY A 282 97.95 42.53 -40.08
CA GLY A 282 98.89 41.64 -40.80
C GLY A 282 98.82 40.15 -40.42
N TYR A 283 98.09 39.76 -39.37
CA TYR A 283 98.01 38.37 -38.88
C TYR A 283 97.58 37.35 -39.95
N LEU A 284 96.64 37.73 -40.83
CA LEU A 284 96.16 36.83 -41.89
C LEU A 284 97.19 36.67 -43.02
N VAL A 285 97.98 37.70 -43.28
CA VAL A 285 99.03 37.70 -44.31
C VAL A 285 100.24 36.91 -43.83
N GLU A 286 100.68 37.15 -42.60
CA GLU A 286 101.81 36.46 -41.96
C GLU A 286 101.58 34.94 -41.91
N ARG A 287 100.33 34.49 -41.66
CA ARG A 287 100.02 33.05 -41.67
C ARG A 287 100.13 32.43 -43.07
N ILE A 288 99.74 33.16 -44.11
CA ILE A 288 99.83 32.68 -45.50
C ILE A 288 101.30 32.64 -45.92
N GLU A 289 102.05 33.70 -45.66
CA GLU A 289 103.49 33.76 -45.94
C GLU A 289 104.23 32.63 -45.25
N ARG A 290 103.98 32.42 -43.94
CA ARG A 290 104.58 31.30 -43.21
C ARG A 290 104.16 29.94 -43.75
N GLY A 291 102.91 29.76 -44.15
CA GLY A 291 102.45 28.51 -44.77
C GLY A 291 103.10 28.24 -46.13
N VAL A 292 103.32 29.29 -46.93
CA VAL A 292 104.07 29.18 -48.19
C VAL A 292 105.52 28.79 -47.92
N ASP A 293 106.17 29.46 -46.97
CA ASP A 293 107.59 29.22 -46.67
C ASP A 293 107.84 27.88 -45.98
N GLU A 294 106.97 27.44 -45.07
CA GLU A 294 107.17 26.22 -44.28
C GLU A 294 106.61 24.96 -44.95
N GLU A 295 105.53 25.05 -45.73
CA GLU A 295 104.85 23.87 -46.29
C GLU A 295 105.02 23.78 -47.80
N PHE A 296 104.75 24.87 -48.54
CA PHE A 296 104.80 24.85 -50.00
C PHE A 296 106.22 24.84 -50.55
N MET A 297 107.12 25.67 -50.01
CA MET A 297 108.50 25.77 -50.52
C MET A 297 109.28 24.46 -50.34
N PRO A 298 109.24 23.76 -49.18
CA PRO A 298 109.89 22.46 -49.04
C PRO A 298 109.27 21.39 -49.93
N TRP A 299 107.94 21.41 -50.11
CA TRP A 299 107.27 20.50 -51.04
C TRP A 299 107.74 20.72 -52.48
N LEU A 300 107.78 21.97 -52.94
CA LEU A 300 108.24 22.33 -54.28
C LEU A 300 109.70 21.93 -54.50
N VAL A 301 110.58 22.23 -53.54
CA VAL A 301 112.00 21.85 -53.62
C VAL A 301 112.15 20.33 -53.66
N LYS A 302 111.35 19.59 -52.88
CA LYS A 302 111.36 18.12 -52.89
C LYS A 302 110.91 17.56 -54.22
N GLU A 303 109.82 18.07 -54.79
CA GLU A 303 109.29 17.59 -56.07
C GLU A 303 110.27 17.89 -57.22
N VAL A 304 110.84 19.09 -57.24
CA VAL A 304 111.89 19.46 -58.22
C VAL A 304 113.13 18.58 -58.06
N SER A 305 113.52 18.24 -56.82
CA SER A 305 114.65 17.34 -56.57
C SER A 305 114.38 15.93 -57.08
N LEU A 306 113.16 15.40 -56.92
CA LEU A 306 112.77 14.09 -57.46
C LEU A 306 112.80 14.06 -59.00
N GLU A 307 112.33 15.13 -59.66
CA GLU A 307 112.43 15.26 -61.12
C GLU A 307 113.89 15.33 -61.58
N ILE A 308 114.75 16.06 -60.86
CA ILE A 308 116.19 16.09 -61.17
C ILE A 308 116.84 14.71 -60.96
N GLU A 309 116.50 13.99 -59.88
CA GLU A 309 116.98 12.62 -59.65
C GLU A 309 116.51 11.65 -60.74
N SER A 310 115.27 11.78 -61.23
CA SER A 310 114.77 11.04 -62.39
C SER A 310 115.58 11.33 -63.66
N ILE A 311 115.94 12.59 -63.89
CA ILE A 311 116.80 12.99 -65.02
C ILE A 311 118.23 12.44 -64.86
N ILE A 312 118.79 12.46 -63.65
CA ILE A 312 120.14 11.92 -63.40
C ILE A 312 120.15 10.40 -63.58
N THR A 313 119.20 9.68 -62.99
CA THR A 313 119.10 8.22 -63.11
C THR A 313 118.87 7.79 -64.56
N SER A 314 118.00 8.49 -65.30
CA SER A 314 117.82 8.21 -66.73
C SER A 314 119.10 8.47 -67.53
N ARG A 315 119.85 9.54 -67.23
CA ARG A 315 121.17 9.78 -67.82
C ARG A 315 122.16 8.66 -67.47
N ASP A 316 122.21 8.22 -66.21
CA ASP A 316 123.15 7.19 -65.75
C ASP A 316 122.85 5.84 -66.44
N VAL A 317 121.58 5.46 -66.54
CA VAL A 317 121.15 4.27 -67.30
C VAL A 317 121.54 4.40 -68.77
N ILE A 318 121.37 5.56 -69.39
CA ILE A 318 121.83 5.79 -70.77
C ILE A 318 123.35 5.63 -70.87
N THR A 319 124.13 6.14 -69.90
CA THR A 319 125.59 5.96 -69.90
C THR A 319 126.04 4.52 -69.67
N GLU A 320 125.31 3.74 -68.88
CA GLU A 320 125.54 2.31 -68.68
C GLU A 320 125.25 1.54 -69.96
N ILE A 321 124.12 1.80 -70.63
CA ILE A 321 123.81 1.22 -71.94
C ILE A 321 124.91 1.56 -72.97
N VAL A 322 125.40 2.80 -72.98
CA VAL A 322 126.52 3.20 -73.86
C VAL A 322 127.78 2.40 -73.52
N ARG A 323 128.08 2.19 -72.23
CA ARG A 323 129.22 1.37 -71.80
C ARG A 323 129.07 -0.08 -72.26
N ASP A 324 127.91 -0.70 -72.04
CA ASP A 324 127.62 -2.08 -72.46
C ASP A 324 127.73 -2.24 -73.97
N VAL A 325 127.24 -1.27 -74.75
CA VAL A 325 127.39 -1.27 -76.21
C VAL A 325 128.86 -1.18 -76.62
N VAL A 326 129.68 -0.38 -75.92
CA VAL A 326 131.12 -0.27 -76.17
C VAL A 326 131.84 -1.57 -75.78
N GLU A 327 131.50 -2.17 -74.64
CA GLU A 327 132.09 -3.44 -74.18
C GLU A 327 131.72 -4.62 -75.09
N ALA A 328 130.44 -4.77 -75.45
CA ALA A 328 129.97 -5.78 -76.38
C ALA A 328 130.64 -5.63 -77.76
N ARG A 329 130.86 -4.39 -78.22
CA ARG A 329 131.59 -4.13 -79.47
C ARG A 329 133.08 -4.47 -79.32
N GLY A 330 133.67 -4.22 -78.16
CA GLY A 330 135.02 -4.67 -77.82
C GLY A 330 135.18 -6.19 -77.76
N GLU A 331 134.18 -6.91 -77.24
CA GLU A 331 134.13 -8.38 -77.26
C GLU A 331 133.95 -8.93 -78.66
N LEU A 332 133.11 -8.31 -79.50
CA LEU A 332 133.00 -8.68 -80.91
C LEU A 332 134.34 -8.53 -81.64
N TYR A 333 135.08 -7.44 -81.41
CA TYR A 333 136.42 -7.29 -81.99
C TYR A 333 137.42 -8.33 -81.46
N ARG A 334 137.37 -8.68 -80.16
CA ARG A 334 138.19 -9.79 -79.59
C ARG A 334 137.83 -11.14 -80.20
N ASN A 335 136.55 -11.45 -80.35
CA ASN A 335 136.07 -12.70 -80.95
C ASN A 335 136.38 -12.80 -82.46
N VAL A 336 136.44 -11.67 -83.17
CA VAL A 336 136.92 -11.62 -84.56
C VAL A 336 138.42 -11.92 -84.60
N ALA A 337 139.22 -11.34 -83.72
CA ALA A 337 140.65 -11.65 -83.62
C ALA A 337 140.92 -13.13 -83.26
N GLU A 338 140.15 -13.72 -82.33
CA GLU A 338 140.29 -15.14 -81.97
C GLU A 338 139.78 -16.10 -83.06
N ARG A 339 138.87 -15.67 -83.94
CA ARG A 339 138.47 -16.44 -85.14
C ARG A 339 139.52 -16.38 -86.23
N GLU A 340 140.21 -15.25 -86.40
CA GLU A 340 141.36 -15.13 -87.29
C GLU A 340 142.55 -16.00 -86.81
N GLU A 341 142.75 -16.17 -85.49
CA GLU A 341 143.75 -17.11 -84.94
C GLU A 341 143.34 -18.60 -85.06
N ASN A 342 142.06 -18.95 -84.90
CA ASN A 342 141.61 -20.35 -85.00
C ASN A 342 141.44 -20.86 -86.46
N GLU A 343 141.26 -19.97 -87.44
CA GLU A 343 141.23 -20.34 -88.86
C GLU A 343 142.64 -20.56 -89.46
N GLN A 344 143.72 -20.11 -88.80
CA GLN A 344 145.10 -20.30 -89.24
C GLN A 344 145.76 -21.61 -88.76
N GLY A 345 145.11 -22.38 -87.88
CA GLY A 345 145.67 -23.62 -87.30
C GLY A 345 145.35 -24.94 -88.02
N ARG A 346 144.59 -24.93 -89.13
CA ARG A 346 144.02 -26.18 -89.69
C ARG A 346 144.33 -26.50 -91.15
N ASN A 347 145.14 -25.73 -91.88
CA ASN A 347 145.58 -26.12 -93.22
C ASN A 347 146.98 -25.58 -93.56
N GLU A 348 147.92 -26.50 -93.74
CA GLU A 348 149.19 -26.39 -94.49
C GLU A 348 149.35 -27.78 -95.18
N PRO A 349 149.97 -27.93 -96.37
CA PRO A 349 151.09 -27.11 -96.81
C PRO A 349 151.27 -26.83 -98.35
N GLU A 350 152.29 -26.00 -98.62
CA GLU A 350 153.15 -25.81 -99.83
C GLU A 350 152.55 -25.28 -101.15
N ASP A 351 152.92 -24.05 -101.57
CA ASP A 351 154.06 -23.84 -102.50
C ASP A 351 154.25 -22.35 -102.89
N SER A 352 155.44 -21.83 -102.58
CA SER A 352 156.32 -21.04 -103.46
C SER A 352 155.91 -19.67 -104.07
N ILE A 353 156.91 -18.76 -104.06
CA ILE A 353 157.18 -17.62 -104.98
C ILE A 353 156.85 -16.21 -104.45
N THR A 354 157.87 -15.59 -103.83
CA THR A 354 158.21 -14.15 -103.99
C THR A 354 158.67 -13.91 -105.44
N PRO A 355 158.55 -12.71 -106.07
CA PRO A 355 159.30 -11.50 -105.66
C PRO A 355 158.60 -10.15 -106.08
N PRO A 356 159.26 -8.99 -106.23
CA PRO A 356 159.28 -7.92 -105.21
C PRO A 356 158.96 -6.49 -105.76
N SER A 357 159.25 -5.47 -104.95
CA SER A 357 159.44 -4.02 -105.26
C SER A 357 158.19 -3.13 -105.29
N ALA A 358 158.21 -1.83 -104.95
CA ALA A 358 159.08 -0.92 -104.19
C ALA A 358 158.48 0.50 -104.36
N VAL A 359 158.73 1.41 -103.39
CA VAL A 359 158.71 2.91 -103.48
C VAL A 359 157.31 3.56 -103.70
N SER A 360 156.82 4.50 -102.88
CA SER A 360 157.31 5.89 -102.62
C SER A 360 156.51 6.43 -101.41
N GLU A 361 157.10 7.08 -100.40
CA GLU A 361 157.31 8.55 -100.28
C GLU A 361 156.03 9.36 -100.54
N GLU A 362 155.61 10.41 -99.84
CA GLU A 362 156.03 11.26 -98.71
C GLU A 362 154.87 12.28 -98.53
N GLY A 363 154.83 13.03 -97.41
CA GLY A 363 154.05 14.28 -97.27
C GLY A 363 152.86 14.19 -96.31
N GLU A 364 152.95 14.75 -95.09
CA GLU A 364 152.66 16.18 -94.75
C GLU A 364 151.14 16.43 -94.67
N GLU A 365 150.54 17.23 -93.78
CA GLU A 365 150.84 17.96 -92.54
C GLU A 365 149.47 18.55 -92.09
N GLU A 366 149.32 18.82 -90.79
CA GLU A 366 148.52 19.89 -90.13
C GLU A 366 147.15 20.40 -90.66
N HIS A 367 146.14 20.42 -89.76
CA HIS A 367 145.43 21.61 -89.19
C HIS A 367 144.12 21.14 -88.48
N LEU A 368 143.86 21.33 -87.17
CA LEU A 368 143.50 22.53 -86.36
C LEU A 368 142.10 23.14 -86.64
N GLU A 369 141.32 23.27 -85.55
CA GLU A 369 140.13 24.14 -85.28
C GLU A 369 138.84 23.79 -86.08
N GLU A 370 137.67 23.57 -85.47
CA GLU A 370 136.91 24.35 -84.47
C GLU A 370 136.04 23.45 -83.56
#